data_AF-K3VH14-F1
#
_entry.id   AF-K3VH14-F1
#
_cell.length_a   1.000
_cell.length_b   1.000
_cell.length_c   1.000
_cell.angle_alpha   90.00
_cell.angle_beta   90.00
_cell.angle_gamma   90.00
#
_symmetry.space_group_name_H-M   'P 1'
#
loop_
_entity.id
_entity.type
_entity.pdbx_description
1 polymer ?
#
loop_
_entity_poly.entity_id
_entity_poly.type
_entity_poly.pdbx_seq_one_letter_code
_entity_poly.pdbx_strand_id
1 'polypeptide(L)'
;LKESANGIHSLQCESKCIFGISKRPPGLPASPQQINAFFKNSNYMIISAPENRYSWFLFTEVDKVYGKDIPRYTKEDELQLAEEHFGDQLTETTTFKDLYEHRLQTSLVSIKDHVFPRWHYRRIITIGDAAHKLHPISAQGGSGAMETAAFLVSKLVDALQEQDAKGWLTEGEIDAIFTDVQAKRF
;
A
#
# COMPACT_ATOMS: atom_id res chain seq x y z
N LEU A 1 20.71 -7.91 16.85
CA LEU A 1 21.03 -8.79 15.70
C LEU A 1 20.22 -10.09 15.66
N LYS A 2 19.71 -10.64 16.79
CA LYS A 2 18.76 -11.77 16.76
C LYS A 2 17.31 -11.38 16.40
N GLU A 3 16.90 -10.13 16.58
CA GLU A 3 15.54 -9.68 16.23
C GLU A 3 15.34 -9.31 14.75
N SER A 4 16.39 -8.99 14.00
CA SER A 4 16.27 -8.60 12.58
C SER A 4 15.92 -9.78 11.67
N ALA A 5 16.12 -11.02 12.13
CA ALA A 5 15.75 -12.24 11.39
C ALA A 5 14.25 -12.58 11.50
N ASN A 6 13.50 -11.97 12.43
CA ASN A 6 12.09 -12.27 12.67
C ASN A 6 11.11 -11.40 11.86
N GLY A 7 11.56 -10.29 11.27
CA GLY A 7 10.66 -9.33 10.60
C GLY A 7 9.93 -9.89 9.38
N ILE A 8 10.50 -10.89 8.70
CA ILE A 8 9.82 -11.56 7.56
C ILE A 8 8.78 -12.56 8.06
N HIS A 9 9.02 -13.21 9.21
CA HIS A 9 8.07 -14.16 9.80
C HIS A 9 6.83 -13.46 10.38
N SER A 10 6.94 -12.20 10.79
CA SER A 10 5.84 -11.39 11.31
C SER A 10 5.01 -10.68 10.22
N LEU A 11 5.45 -10.72 8.97
CA LEU A 11 4.70 -10.18 7.85
C LEU A 11 3.39 -10.93 7.72
N GLN A 12 2.26 -10.25 7.89
CA GLN A 12 0.93 -10.82 7.78
C GLN A 12 0.28 -10.44 6.44
N CYS A 13 -0.71 -11.21 6.04
CA CYS A 13 -1.54 -10.97 4.87
C CYS A 13 -2.93 -11.55 5.16
N GLU A 14 -3.96 -10.70 5.11
CA GLU A 14 -5.37 -11.07 5.32
C GLU A 14 -6.23 -10.70 4.09
N SER A 15 -5.62 -10.15 3.04
CA SER A 15 -6.32 -9.79 1.82
C SER A 15 -5.46 -9.98 0.57
N LYS A 16 -6.13 -10.12 -0.57
CA LYS A 16 -5.51 -10.12 -1.91
C LYS A 16 -6.22 -9.09 -2.78
N CYS A 17 -5.53 -8.61 -3.81
CA CYS A 17 -6.03 -7.60 -4.70
C CYS A 17 -5.74 -7.94 -6.16
N ILE A 18 -6.76 -7.89 -7.01
CA ILE A 18 -6.53 -7.67 -8.44
C ILE A 18 -6.46 -6.17 -8.66
N PHE A 19 -5.29 -5.68 -9.09
CA PHE A 19 -5.20 -4.33 -9.66
C PHE A 19 -5.29 -4.44 -11.18
N GLY A 20 -5.93 -3.46 -11.81
CA GLY A 20 -6.00 -3.39 -13.26
C GLY A 20 -6.12 -1.99 -13.82
N ILE A 21 -5.79 -1.87 -15.09
CA ILE A 21 -6.00 -0.68 -15.91
C ILE A 21 -6.81 -1.14 -17.11
N SER A 22 -7.96 -0.52 -17.35
CA SER A 22 -8.82 -0.82 -18.49
C SER A 22 -9.05 0.41 -19.35
N LYS A 23 -9.30 0.20 -20.64
CA LYS A 23 -10.01 1.22 -21.44
C LYS A 23 -11.37 1.46 -20.79
N ARG A 24 -11.87 2.70 -20.84
CA ARG A 24 -13.19 3.01 -20.30
C ARG A 24 -14.28 2.14 -20.96
N PRO A 25 -15.01 1.30 -20.19
CA PRO A 25 -16.21 0.65 -20.69
C PRO A 25 -17.27 1.69 -21.05
N PRO A 26 -18.12 1.46 -22.06
CA PRO A 26 -19.15 2.41 -22.49
C PRO A 26 -20.07 2.88 -21.35
N GLY A 27 -20.35 2.01 -20.38
CA GLY A 27 -21.22 2.29 -19.23
C GLY A 27 -20.63 3.21 -18.16
N LEU A 28 -19.32 3.49 -18.18
CA LEU A 28 -18.67 4.42 -17.25
C LEU A 28 -18.54 5.83 -17.84
N PRO A 29 -18.67 6.89 -17.02
CA PRO A 29 -18.56 8.27 -17.49
C PRO A 29 -17.12 8.60 -17.94
N ALA A 30 -17.00 9.53 -18.89
CA ALA A 30 -15.70 10.05 -19.32
C ALA A 30 -15.18 11.19 -18.41
N SER A 31 -16.06 11.78 -17.59
CA SER A 31 -15.68 12.79 -16.62
C SER A 31 -14.83 12.19 -15.50
N PRO A 32 -13.88 12.95 -14.92
CA PRO A 32 -13.11 12.49 -13.76
C PRO A 32 -14.02 12.05 -12.62
N GLN A 33 -13.79 10.84 -12.11
CA GLN A 33 -14.59 10.27 -11.02
C GLN A 33 -13.84 9.16 -10.29
N GLN A 34 -14.18 8.99 -9.01
CA GLN A 34 -13.89 7.81 -8.22
C GLN A 34 -15.21 7.09 -7.91
N ILE A 35 -15.22 5.77 -8.08
CA ILE A 35 -16.34 4.88 -7.78
C ILE A 35 -15.85 3.85 -6.77
N ASN A 36 -16.59 3.70 -5.67
CA ASN A 36 -16.35 2.63 -4.70
C ASN A 36 -17.60 1.74 -4.66
N ALA A 37 -17.43 0.44 -4.80
CA ALA A 37 -18.51 -0.54 -4.69
C ALA A 37 -18.16 -1.55 -3.59
N PHE A 38 -19.11 -1.80 -2.69
CA PHE A 38 -18.89 -2.62 -1.50
C PHE A 38 -19.81 -3.84 -1.54
N PHE A 39 -19.22 -5.01 -1.31
CA PHE A 39 -19.89 -6.30 -1.28
C PHE A 39 -19.52 -7.02 0.01
N LYS A 40 -20.12 -8.20 0.22
CA LYS A 40 -19.74 -9.07 1.32
C LYS A 40 -18.37 -9.69 1.01
N ASN A 41 -17.37 -9.36 1.82
CA ASN A 41 -15.98 -9.85 1.74
C ASN A 41 -15.19 -9.39 0.50
N SER A 42 -15.71 -8.43 -0.26
CA SER A 42 -14.99 -7.79 -1.36
C SER A 42 -15.35 -6.32 -1.50
N ASN A 43 -14.41 -5.53 -2.02
CA ASN A 43 -14.67 -4.13 -2.33
C ASN A 43 -13.86 -3.68 -3.54
N TYR A 44 -14.43 -2.71 -4.25
CA TYR A 44 -13.84 -2.12 -5.44
C TYR A 44 -13.48 -0.67 -5.20
N MET A 45 -12.36 -0.25 -5.77
CA MET A 45 -11.99 1.15 -5.94
C MET A 45 -11.65 1.37 -7.41
N ILE A 46 -12.34 2.28 -8.07
CA ILE A 46 -12.24 2.52 -9.51
C ILE A 46 -12.04 4.01 -9.71
N ILE A 47 -10.98 4.40 -10.40
CA ILE A 47 -10.56 5.79 -10.54
C ILE A 47 -10.30 6.08 -12.02
N SER A 48 -10.91 7.14 -12.54
CA SER A 48 -10.63 7.62 -13.89
C SER A 48 -9.15 7.96 -14.05
N ALA A 49 -8.54 7.51 -15.15
CA ALA A 49 -7.13 7.73 -15.48
C ALA A 49 -7.00 8.43 -16.85
N PRO A 50 -5.87 9.10 -17.12
CA PRO A 50 -5.60 9.72 -18.41
C PRO A 50 -5.76 8.75 -19.60
N GLU A 51 -6.02 9.31 -20.78
CA GLU A 51 -6.25 8.59 -22.04
C GLU A 51 -7.53 7.73 -22.04
N ASN A 52 -8.59 8.22 -21.39
CA ASN A 52 -9.91 7.57 -21.36
C ASN A 52 -9.83 6.13 -20.81
N ARG A 53 -9.13 5.99 -19.67
CA ARG A 53 -8.90 4.73 -18.96
C ARG A 53 -9.47 4.78 -17.55
N TYR A 54 -9.53 3.63 -16.92
CA TYR A 54 -9.82 3.47 -15.50
C TYR A 54 -8.76 2.59 -14.86
N SER A 55 -8.17 3.05 -13.76
CA SER A 55 -7.42 2.21 -12.83
C SER A 55 -8.38 1.68 -11.79
N TRP A 56 -8.32 0.38 -11.50
CA TRP A 56 -9.25 -0.26 -10.59
C TRP A 56 -8.58 -1.31 -9.73
N PHE A 57 -9.19 -1.57 -8.59
CA PHE A 57 -8.73 -2.50 -7.57
C PHE A 57 -9.92 -3.31 -7.09
N LEU A 58 -9.82 -4.63 -7.13
CA LEU A 58 -10.73 -5.57 -6.48
C LEU A 58 -10.00 -6.15 -5.28
N PHE A 59 -10.43 -5.80 -4.07
CA PHE A 59 -9.92 -6.37 -2.82
C PHE A 59 -10.83 -7.50 -2.36
N THR A 60 -10.23 -8.61 -1.92
CA THR A 60 -10.94 -9.75 -1.31
C THR A 60 -10.19 -10.21 -0.07
N GLU A 61 -10.95 -10.67 0.93
CA GLU A 61 -10.37 -11.26 2.14
C GLU A 61 -9.81 -12.65 1.87
N VAL A 62 -8.77 -13.03 2.61
CA VAL A 62 -8.23 -14.39 2.68
C VAL A 62 -7.96 -14.75 4.13
N ASP A 63 -7.86 -16.04 4.42
CA ASP A 63 -7.40 -16.49 5.73
C ASP A 63 -6.03 -15.89 6.05
N LYS A 64 -5.85 -15.50 7.32
CA LYS A 64 -4.62 -14.88 7.78
C LYS A 64 -3.43 -15.81 7.60
N VAL A 65 -2.46 -15.37 6.80
CA VAL A 65 -1.19 -16.09 6.54
C VAL A 65 0.02 -15.22 6.88
N TYR A 66 1.16 -15.87 7.13
CA TYR A 66 2.37 -15.22 7.60
C TYR A 66 3.62 -15.59 6.80
N GLY A 67 4.53 -14.63 6.63
CA GLY A 67 5.86 -14.84 6.08
C GLY A 67 5.90 -15.66 4.80
N LYS A 68 6.46 -16.88 4.89
CA LYS A 68 6.66 -17.78 3.74
C LYS A 68 5.35 -18.38 3.20
N ASP A 69 4.30 -18.39 4.01
CA ASP A 69 3.00 -18.97 3.66
C ASP A 69 2.13 -17.95 2.88
N ILE A 70 2.61 -16.71 2.74
CA ILE A 70 1.95 -15.69 1.92
C ILE A 70 2.04 -16.12 0.44
N PRO A 71 0.91 -16.37 -0.23
CA PRO A 71 0.90 -16.92 -1.57
C PRO A 71 1.43 -15.92 -2.60
N ARG A 72 1.94 -16.47 -3.70
CA ARG A 72 2.16 -15.77 -4.96
C ARG A 72 1.17 -16.35 -5.97
N TYR A 73 0.53 -15.47 -6.72
CA TYR A 73 -0.55 -15.85 -7.62
C TYR A 73 -0.06 -15.91 -9.06
N THR A 74 -0.58 -16.87 -9.81
CA THR A 74 -0.41 -16.98 -11.25
C THR A 74 -1.48 -16.19 -12.00
N LYS A 75 -1.44 -16.22 -13.33
CA LYS A 75 -2.48 -15.61 -14.16
C LYS A 75 -3.77 -16.43 -14.18
N GLU A 76 -3.66 -17.72 -13.96
CA GLU A 76 -4.79 -18.62 -13.80
C GLU A 76 -5.53 -18.33 -12.49
N ASP A 77 -4.80 -18.12 -11.38
CA ASP A 77 -5.40 -17.71 -10.10
C ASP A 77 -6.14 -16.36 -10.22
N GLU A 78 -5.56 -15.41 -10.96
CA GLU A 78 -6.20 -14.12 -11.25
C GLU A 78 -7.48 -14.29 -12.05
N LEU A 79 -7.46 -15.11 -13.09
CA LEU A 79 -8.64 -15.36 -13.93
C LEU A 79 -9.74 -16.04 -13.13
N GLN A 80 -9.42 -17.06 -12.33
CA GLN A 80 -10.40 -17.76 -11.50
C GLN A 80 -11.07 -16.78 -10.52
N LEU A 81 -10.29 -15.96 -9.81
CA LEU A 81 -10.84 -14.95 -8.92
C LEU A 81 -11.70 -13.93 -9.68
N ALA A 82 -11.27 -13.52 -10.88
CA ALA A 82 -12.04 -12.57 -11.66
C ALA A 82 -13.40 -13.16 -12.10
N GLU A 83 -13.42 -14.43 -12.52
CA GLU A 83 -14.63 -15.15 -12.94
C GLU A 83 -15.66 -15.26 -11.82
N GLU A 84 -15.23 -15.49 -10.57
CA GLU A 84 -16.09 -15.48 -9.37
C GLU A 84 -16.83 -14.14 -9.19
N HIS A 85 -16.22 -13.05 -9.67
CA HIS A 85 -16.68 -11.67 -9.48
C HIS A 85 -17.30 -11.04 -10.73
N PHE A 86 -17.35 -11.72 -11.87
CA PHE A 86 -17.86 -11.13 -13.12
C PHE A 86 -19.30 -10.62 -13.05
N GLY A 87 -20.12 -11.21 -12.18
CA GLY A 87 -21.49 -10.78 -11.93
C GLY A 87 -21.64 -9.54 -11.06
N ASP A 88 -20.55 -9.02 -10.46
CA ASP A 88 -20.63 -7.90 -9.53
C ASP A 88 -21.03 -6.62 -10.25
N GLN A 89 -22.16 -6.05 -9.82
CA GLN A 89 -22.72 -4.82 -10.37
C GLN A 89 -22.05 -3.60 -9.70
N LEU A 90 -21.13 -2.94 -10.41
CA LEU A 90 -20.30 -1.85 -9.88
C LEU A 90 -20.99 -0.49 -9.93
N THR A 91 -21.81 -0.29 -10.96
CA THR A 91 -22.73 0.84 -11.14
C THR A 91 -24.05 0.29 -11.68
N GLU A 92 -25.08 1.12 -11.83
CA GLU A 92 -26.35 0.69 -12.45
C GLU A 92 -26.19 0.10 -13.87
N THR A 93 -25.10 0.42 -14.57
CA THR A 93 -24.89 0.11 -15.99
C THR A 93 -23.64 -0.70 -16.28
N THR A 94 -22.77 -0.94 -15.30
CA THR A 94 -21.45 -1.56 -15.50
C THR A 94 -21.19 -2.64 -14.46
N THR A 95 -20.77 -3.80 -14.95
CA THR A 95 -20.33 -4.95 -14.15
C THR A 95 -18.80 -5.01 -14.03
N PHE A 96 -18.27 -5.82 -13.13
CA PHE A 96 -16.84 -6.10 -13.09
C PHE A 96 -16.34 -6.79 -14.36
N LYS A 97 -17.16 -7.66 -14.98
CA LYS A 97 -16.85 -8.27 -16.27
C LYS A 97 -16.55 -7.21 -17.34
N ASP A 98 -17.36 -6.16 -17.41
CA ASP A 98 -17.14 -5.08 -18.39
C ASP A 98 -15.78 -4.41 -18.19
N LEU A 99 -15.38 -4.12 -16.95
CA LEU A 99 -14.05 -3.59 -16.65
C LEU A 99 -12.95 -4.58 -17.05
N TYR A 100 -13.11 -5.85 -16.68
CA TYR A 100 -12.09 -6.87 -16.87
C TYR A 100 -11.89 -7.22 -18.36
N GLU A 101 -12.94 -7.27 -19.17
CA GLU A 101 -12.84 -7.51 -20.61
C GLU A 101 -12.14 -6.37 -21.36
N HIS A 102 -12.25 -5.13 -20.85
CA HIS A 102 -11.56 -3.96 -21.40
C HIS A 102 -10.15 -3.74 -20.82
N ARG A 103 -9.61 -4.71 -20.07
CA ARG A 103 -8.30 -4.60 -19.44
C ARG A 103 -7.16 -4.46 -20.44
N LEU A 104 -6.23 -3.58 -20.11
CA LEU A 104 -4.93 -3.42 -20.75
C LEU A 104 -3.84 -4.13 -19.95
N GLN A 105 -3.95 -4.05 -18.63
CA GLN A 105 -3.02 -4.68 -17.69
C GLN A 105 -3.78 -5.08 -16.43
N THR A 106 -3.43 -6.23 -15.87
CA THR A 106 -3.88 -6.70 -14.57
C THR A 106 -2.77 -7.41 -13.82
N SER A 107 -2.87 -7.48 -12.49
CA SER A 107 -2.11 -8.42 -11.66
C SER A 107 -2.89 -8.72 -10.38
N LEU A 108 -2.95 -10.00 -10.02
CA LEU A 108 -3.33 -10.44 -8.68
C LEU A 108 -2.12 -10.43 -7.73
N VAL A 109 -2.26 -9.81 -6.56
CA VAL A 109 -1.21 -9.71 -5.54
C VAL A 109 -1.74 -9.94 -4.13
N SER A 110 -0.90 -10.53 -3.27
CA SER A 110 -1.14 -10.60 -1.83
C SER A 110 -0.89 -9.23 -1.19
N ILE A 111 -1.84 -8.76 -0.38
CA ILE A 111 -1.75 -7.48 0.31
C ILE A 111 -1.16 -7.72 1.69
N LYS A 112 0.13 -7.37 1.78
CA LYS A 112 0.91 -7.47 3.00
C LYS A 112 0.77 -6.19 3.78
N ASP A 113 0.40 -6.28 5.05
CA ASP A 113 0.36 -5.15 5.98
C ASP A 113 1.20 -5.49 7.20
N HIS A 114 2.10 -4.59 7.59
CA HIS A 114 2.97 -4.78 8.74
C HIS A 114 3.62 -3.48 9.18
N VAL A 115 3.72 -3.26 10.49
CA VAL A 115 4.52 -2.20 11.08
C VAL A 115 5.71 -2.85 11.76
N PHE A 116 6.93 -2.55 11.29
CA PHE A 116 8.12 -3.11 11.92
C PHE A 116 8.32 -2.47 13.30
N PRO A 117 8.68 -3.24 14.34
CA PRO A 117 8.81 -2.71 15.70
C PRO A 117 10.01 -1.77 15.88
N ARG A 118 10.98 -1.83 14.96
CA ARG A 118 12.20 -1.03 15.00
C ARG A 118 12.52 -0.50 13.61
N TRP A 119 12.62 0.81 13.47
CA TRP A 119 12.84 1.48 12.18
C TRP A 119 14.27 1.91 11.96
N HIS A 120 15.11 1.89 12.99
CA HIS A 120 16.45 2.44 12.89
C HIS A 120 17.51 1.63 13.63
N TYR A 121 18.74 1.76 13.16
CA TYR A 121 19.91 1.21 13.79
C TYR A 121 21.09 2.16 13.54
N ARG A 122 21.62 2.72 14.63
CA ARG A 122 22.73 3.68 14.60
C ARG A 122 22.34 4.88 13.72
N ARG A 123 22.99 5.05 12.58
CA ARG A 123 22.76 6.17 11.66
C ARG A 123 21.90 5.83 10.44
N ILE A 124 21.21 4.70 10.47
CA ILE A 124 20.36 4.22 9.38
C ILE A 124 18.92 4.17 9.88
N ILE A 125 18.01 4.79 9.14
CA ILE A 125 16.56 4.73 9.38
C ILE A 125 15.85 4.27 8.11
N THR A 126 14.83 3.42 8.27
CA THR A 126 13.85 3.08 7.24
C THR A 126 12.59 3.92 7.44
N ILE A 127 11.96 4.36 6.36
CA ILE A 127 10.70 5.11 6.36
C ILE A 127 9.76 4.60 5.25
N GLY A 128 8.47 4.93 5.33
CA GLY A 128 7.48 4.50 4.35
C GLY A 128 7.29 2.98 4.38
N ASP A 129 7.05 2.36 3.22
CA ASP A 129 6.78 0.92 3.09
C ASP A 129 7.90 0.02 3.63
N ALA A 130 9.13 0.52 3.75
CA ALA A 130 10.25 -0.21 4.36
C ALA A 130 10.15 -0.32 5.90
N ALA A 131 9.37 0.56 6.53
CA ALA A 131 9.18 0.65 7.97
C ALA A 131 7.76 0.28 8.40
N HIS A 132 6.77 0.60 7.56
CA HIS A 132 5.37 0.33 7.79
C HIS A 132 4.63 0.17 6.45
N LYS A 133 4.20 -1.05 6.17
CA LYS A 133 3.32 -1.33 5.04
C LYS A 133 1.88 -1.32 5.53
N LEU A 134 1.11 -0.33 5.10
CA LEU A 134 -0.30 -0.20 5.48
C LEU A 134 -1.21 -0.84 4.44
N HIS A 135 -2.39 -1.29 4.86
CA HIS A 135 -3.41 -1.77 3.95
C HIS A 135 -3.79 -0.65 2.95
N PRO A 136 -3.77 -0.90 1.63
CA PRO A 136 -3.87 0.14 0.60
C PRO A 136 -5.28 0.70 0.43
N ILE A 137 -6.29 0.17 1.12
CA ILE A 137 -7.68 0.64 1.02
C ILE A 137 -7.83 2.14 1.34
N SER A 138 -6.99 2.68 2.22
CA SER A 138 -6.99 4.11 2.56
C SER A 138 -6.25 4.98 1.53
N ALA A 139 -5.49 4.36 0.62
CA ALA A 139 -4.56 5.00 -0.31
C ALA A 139 -3.57 5.98 0.37
N GLN A 140 -3.31 5.83 1.67
CA GLN A 140 -2.47 6.76 2.45
C GLN A 140 -0.98 6.35 2.55
N GLY A 141 -0.56 5.26 1.91
CA GLY A 141 0.84 4.81 1.98
C GLY A 141 1.83 5.88 1.50
N GLY A 142 1.56 6.48 0.34
CA GLY A 142 2.39 7.54 -0.23
C GLY A 142 2.42 8.81 0.62
N SER A 143 1.26 9.35 0.98
CA SER A 143 1.14 10.52 1.85
C SER A 143 1.84 10.30 3.19
N GLY A 144 1.68 9.12 3.78
CA GLY A 144 2.33 8.74 5.02
C GLY A 144 3.85 8.68 4.93
N ALA A 145 4.38 8.13 3.85
CA ALA A 145 5.81 8.11 3.59
C ALA A 145 6.37 9.54 3.42
N MET A 146 5.65 10.41 2.70
CA MET A 146 6.03 11.82 2.53
C MET A 146 6.01 12.60 3.84
N GLU A 147 4.96 12.42 4.65
CA GLU A 147 4.85 13.05 5.98
C GLU A 147 5.99 12.61 6.91
N THR A 148 6.30 11.31 6.92
CA THR A 148 7.42 10.77 7.70
C THR A 148 8.76 11.35 7.24
N ALA A 149 8.97 11.46 5.92
CA ALA A 149 10.18 12.07 5.36
C ALA A 149 10.30 13.55 5.73
N ALA A 150 9.21 14.31 5.61
CA ALA A 150 9.19 15.73 5.97
C ALA A 150 9.51 15.92 7.47
N PHE A 151 8.87 15.15 8.34
CA PHE A 151 9.10 15.21 9.78
C PHE A 151 10.55 14.85 10.16
N LEU A 152 11.11 13.80 9.55
CA LEU A 152 12.51 13.42 9.73
C LEU A 152 13.46 14.55 9.33
N VAL A 153 13.26 15.15 8.16
CA VAL A 153 14.10 16.25 7.67
C VAL A 153 14.00 17.46 8.59
N SER A 154 12.79 17.85 9.04
CA SER A 154 12.62 18.94 9.99
C SER A 154 13.43 18.71 11.27
N LYS A 155 13.32 17.52 11.89
CA LYS A 155 14.05 17.20 13.12
C LYS A 155 15.56 17.22 12.95
N LEU A 156 16.05 16.73 11.80
CA LEU A 156 17.48 16.77 11.49
C LEU A 156 17.99 18.19 11.28
N VAL A 157 17.21 19.04 10.60
CA VAL A 157 17.56 20.44 10.35
C VAL A 157 17.62 21.21 11.67
N ASP A 158 16.60 21.08 12.53
CA ASP A 158 16.55 21.74 13.83
C ASP A 158 17.77 21.36 14.68
N ALA A 159 18.06 20.07 14.80
CA ALA A 159 19.21 19.58 15.56
C ALA A 159 20.56 20.06 15.01
N LEU A 160 20.70 20.19 13.68
CA LEU A 160 21.90 20.71 13.05
C LEU A 160 22.07 22.23 13.23
N GLN A 161 20.97 22.98 13.32
CA GLN A 161 21.00 24.43 13.55
C GLN A 161 21.31 24.78 15.01
N GLU A 162 20.79 24.02 15.98
CA GLU A 162 21.11 24.19 17.40
C GLU A 162 22.59 23.87 17.72
N GLN A 163 23.24 23.10 16.86
CA GLN A 163 24.63 22.62 16.97
C GLN A 163 25.69 23.63 16.51
N ASP A 164 25.38 24.93 16.45
CA ASP A 164 26.06 26.06 15.76
C ASP A 164 27.59 26.28 15.97
N ALA A 165 28.35 25.29 16.47
CA ALA A 165 29.81 25.30 16.51
C ALA A 165 30.54 23.92 16.59
N LYS A 166 29.89 22.73 16.57
CA LYS A 166 30.57 21.47 17.01
C LYS A 166 30.65 20.28 16.05
N GLY A 167 30.15 20.38 14.82
CA GLY A 167 30.34 19.34 13.80
C GLY A 167 29.21 18.33 13.73
N TRP A 168 29.52 17.03 13.70
CA TRP A 168 28.58 15.96 13.34
C TRP A 168 27.67 15.58 14.53
N LEU A 169 26.37 15.37 14.28
CA LEU A 169 25.46 14.79 15.28
C LEU A 169 26.03 13.49 15.83
N THR A 170 26.00 13.32 17.15
CA THR A 170 26.41 12.09 17.84
C THR A 170 25.45 10.95 17.54
N GLU A 171 25.88 9.70 17.81
CA GLU A 171 24.99 8.54 17.63
C GLU A 171 23.77 8.62 18.56
N GLY A 172 23.91 9.19 19.77
CA GLY A 172 22.81 9.36 20.72
C GLY A 172 21.77 10.41 20.29
N GLU A 173 22.21 11.53 19.71
CA GLU A 173 21.30 12.53 19.15
C GLU A 173 20.51 11.98 17.96
N ILE A 174 21.18 11.22 17.08
CA ILE A 174 20.52 10.57 15.94
C ILE A 174 19.53 9.52 16.41
N ASP A 175 19.90 8.69 17.40
CA ASP A 175 19.01 7.69 17.98
C ASP A 175 17.74 8.33 18.59
N ALA A 176 17.89 9.47 19.28
CA ALA A 176 16.77 10.23 19.83
C ALA A 176 15.86 10.79 18.71
N ILE A 177 16.44 11.40 17.67
CA ILE A 177 15.69 11.92 16.52
C ILE A 177 14.91 10.79 15.83
N PHE A 178 15.56 9.67 15.55
CA PHE A 178 14.92 8.55 14.86
C PHE A 178 13.83 7.88 15.72
N THR A 179 14.02 7.84 17.04
CA THR A 179 13.00 7.36 17.97
C THR A 179 11.78 8.28 17.99
N ASP A 180 11.97 9.60 17.99
CA ASP A 180 10.88 10.57 17.88
C ASP A 180 10.12 10.44 16.56
N VAL A 181 10.84 10.25 15.44
CA VAL A 181 10.24 10.02 14.11
C VAL A 181 9.38 8.76 14.09
N GLN A 182 9.85 7.66 14.67
CA GLN A 182 9.05 6.43 14.78
C GLN A 182 7.81 6.65 15.65
N ALA A 183 7.98 7.20 16.86
CA ALA A 183 6.90 7.40 17.84
C ALA A 183 5.82 8.39 17.36
N LYS A 184 6.19 9.38 16.53
CA LYS A 184 5.22 10.29 15.93
C LYS A 184 4.27 9.60 14.96
N ARG A 185 4.71 8.47 14.38
CA ARG A 185 3.98 7.75 13.34
C ARG A 185 3.26 6.50 13.88
N PHE A 186 3.84 5.76 14.82
CA PHE A 186 3.24 4.58 15.49
C PHE A 186 3.68 4.45 16.95
#